data_AF-A0ABD1U0Z4-F1
#
_entry.id   AF-A0ABD1U0Z4-F1
#
_cell.length_a   1.000
_cell.length_b   1.000
_cell.length_c   1.000
_cell.angle_alpha   90.00
_cell.angle_beta   90.00
_cell.angle_gamma   90.00
#
_symmetry.space_group_name_H-M   'P 1'
#
loop_
_entity.id
_entity.type
_entity.pdbx_description
1 polymer ?
#
loop_
_entity_poly.entity_id
_entity_poly.type
_entity_poly.pdbx_seq_one_letter_code
_entity_poly.pdbx_strand_id
1 'polypeptide(L)'
;MESIQPLLNIIPHLLRQSNVLKFEAPDSPLSCRLCKETPQQTNGGDCVIFIIKYAEYIHKKKISTMPNPLDTKLARHNMAVQLYKYAFEKPDIQCYEATK
;
A
#
# COMPACT_ATOMS: atom_id res chain seq x y z
N MET A 1 14.92 10.69 6.68
CA MET A 1 14.86 9.21 6.83
C MET A 1 15.01 8.75 8.28
N GLU A 2 15.65 9.52 9.18
CA GLU A 2 15.73 9.20 10.62
C GLU A 2 14.35 9.10 11.31
N SER A 3 13.28 9.63 10.70
CA SER A 3 11.92 9.64 11.26
C SER A 3 11.19 8.29 11.26
N ILE A 4 11.62 7.28 10.49
CA ILE A 4 10.90 5.99 10.41
C ILE A 4 11.42 4.95 11.41
N GLN A 5 12.61 5.15 11.98
CA GLN A 5 13.21 4.20 12.92
C GLN A 5 12.32 3.91 14.14
N PRO A 6 11.64 4.91 14.75
CA PRO A 6 10.69 4.65 15.82
C PRO A 6 9.56 3.71 15.39
N LEU A 7 9.07 3.85 14.15
CA LEU A 7 8.02 3.00 13.60
C LEU A 7 8.52 1.56 13.38
N LEU A 8 9.73 1.38 12.86
CA LEU A 8 10.32 0.04 12.68
C LEU A 8 10.47 -0.70 14.02
N ASN A 9 10.75 0.04 15.10
CA ASN A 9 10.90 -0.55 16.43
C ASN A 9 9.55 -0.90 17.06
N ILE A 10 8.50 -0.08 16.88
CA ILE A 10 7.21 -0.27 17.55
C ILE A 10 6.28 -1.27 16.83
N ILE A 11 6.36 -1.38 15.50
CA ILE A 11 5.49 -2.26 14.70
C ILE A 11 5.52 -3.72 15.19
N PRO A 12 6.70 -4.35 15.43
CA PRO A 12 6.78 -5.70 15.99
C PRO A 12 5.99 -5.86 17.30
N HIS A 13 6.08 -4.88 18.21
CA HIS A 13 5.37 -4.90 19.48
C HIS A 13 3.85 -4.78 19.30
N LEU A 14 3.40 -3.86 18.43
CA LEU A 14 1.98 -3.69 18.10
C LEU A 14 1.38 -4.93 17.45
N LEU A 15 2.12 -5.59 16.54
CA LEU A 15 1.67 -6.81 15.87
C LEU A 15 1.52 -7.99 16.84
N ARG A 16 2.33 -8.06 17.90
CA ARG A 16 2.14 -9.07 18.96
C ARG A 16 0.86 -8.86 19.74
N GLN A 17 0.49 -7.60 19.99
CA GLN A 17 -0.70 -7.26 20.77
C GLN A 17 -2.00 -7.32 19.95
N SER A 18 -1.92 -7.18 18.62
CA SER A 18 -3.11 -7.00 17.78
C SER A 18 -3.89 -8.28 17.49
N ASN A 19 -3.40 -9.46 17.88
CA ASN A 19 -3.95 -10.78 17.51
C ASN A 19 -4.14 -10.98 15.98
N VAL A 20 -3.56 -10.11 15.15
CA VAL A 20 -3.67 -10.16 13.68
C VAL A 20 -2.86 -11.31 13.10
N LEU A 21 -1.73 -11.63 13.73
CA LEU A 21 -0.84 -12.71 13.34
C LEU A 21 -0.94 -13.85 14.35
N LYS A 22 -1.13 -15.08 13.85
CA LYS A 22 -0.97 -16.29 14.66
C LYS A 22 0.50 -16.67 14.64
N PHE A 23 1.18 -16.54 15.76
CA PHE A 23 2.58 -16.94 15.89
C PHE A 23 2.64 -18.42 16.25
N GLU A 24 3.50 -19.18 15.55
CA GLU A 24 3.75 -20.59 15.88
C GLU A 24 4.41 -20.74 17.26
N ALA A 25 5.23 -19.76 17.65
CA ALA A 25 5.82 -19.66 18.98
C ALA A 25 5.63 -18.23 19.55
N PRO A 26 5.10 -18.07 20.79
CA PRO A 26 4.86 -16.76 21.41
C PRO A 26 6.10 -15.87 21.48
N ASP A 27 7.28 -16.47 21.61
CA ASP A 27 8.54 -15.77 21.81
C ASP A 27 9.34 -15.53 20.52
N SER A 28 8.84 -16.00 19.37
CA SER A 28 9.52 -15.84 18.08
C SER A 28 9.83 -14.36 17.78
N PRO A 29 11.10 -13.98 17.52
CA PRO A 29 11.47 -12.58 17.32
C PRO A 29 10.85 -12.06 16.03
N LEU A 30 10.06 -10.99 16.14
CA LEU A 30 9.59 -10.24 14.97
C LEU A 30 10.60 -9.17 14.62
N SER A 31 10.94 -9.07 13.35
CA SER A 31 11.74 -7.98 12.82
C SER A 31 10.93 -7.19 11.81
N CYS A 32 11.04 -5.87 11.87
CA CYS A 32 10.55 -4.97 10.85
C CYS A 32 11.75 -4.31 10.18
N ARG A 33 11.74 -4.24 8.85
CA ARG A 33 12.80 -3.60 8.08
C ARG A 33 12.20 -2.70 7.02
N LEU A 34 12.87 -1.59 6.75
CA LEU A 34 12.57 -0.76 5.60
C LEU A 34 13.04 -1.47 4.32
N CYS A 35 12.14 -1.75 3.40
CA CYS A 35 12.46 -2.34 2.09
C CYS A 35 12.81 -1.23 1.09
N LYS A 36 14.10 -0.91 0.97
CA LYS A 36 14.60 0.17 0.11
C LYS A 36 14.58 -0.19 -1.38
N GLU A 37 14.46 -1.48 -1.68
CA GLU A 37 14.40 -2.02 -3.04
C GLU A 37 13.06 -1.71 -3.72
N THR A 38 12.02 -1.48 -2.91
CA THR A 38 10.68 -1.10 -3.38
C THR A 38 10.53 0.41 -3.49
N PRO A 39 9.70 0.91 -4.44
CA PRO A 39 9.58 2.34 -4.71
C PRO A 39 9.10 3.12 -3.50
N GLN A 40 9.85 4.19 -3.17
CA GLN A 40 9.55 5.09 -2.07
C GLN A 40 8.94 6.39 -2.60
N GLN A 41 7.90 6.87 -1.94
CA GLN A 41 7.33 8.17 -2.26
C GLN A 41 8.28 9.29 -1.84
N THR A 42 8.62 10.17 -2.78
CA THR A 42 9.46 11.36 -2.54
C THR A 42 8.68 12.66 -2.60
N ASN A 43 7.43 12.63 -3.10
CA ASN A 43 6.55 13.80 -3.21
C ASN A 43 5.45 13.79 -2.12
N GLY A 44 4.70 14.88 -1.95
CA GLY A 44 3.61 14.94 -0.96
C GLY A 44 2.23 14.47 -1.44
N GLY A 45 2.05 14.17 -2.73
CA GLY A 45 0.72 14.07 -3.36
C GLY A 45 0.26 12.67 -3.78
N ASP A 46 1.15 11.67 -3.81
CA ASP A 46 0.85 10.37 -4.42
C ASP A 46 0.71 9.21 -3.40
N CYS A 47 0.61 9.48 -2.10
CA CYS A 47 0.64 8.42 -1.07
C CYS A 47 -0.40 7.32 -1.30
N VAL A 48 -1.61 7.71 -1.71
CA VAL A 48 -2.70 6.77 -2.02
C VAL A 48 -2.33 5.87 -3.21
N ILE A 49 -1.66 6.41 -4.23
CA ILE A 49 -1.22 5.64 -5.41
C ILE A 49 -0.20 4.57 -5.00
N PHE A 50 0.76 4.94 -4.15
CA PHE A 50 1.73 3.98 -3.61
C PHE A 50 1.00 2.88 -2.82
N ILE A 51 0.12 3.23 -1.87
CA ILE A 51 -0.61 2.24 -1.05
C ILE A 51 -1.38 1.25 -1.92
N ILE A 52 -2.15 1.74 -2.91
CA ILE A 52 -2.94 0.87 -3.80
C ILE A 52 -2.03 -0.07 -4.60
N LYS A 53 -0.91 0.45 -5.15
CA LYS A 53 0.02 -0.39 -5.91
C LYS A 53 0.75 -1.39 -5.02
N TYR A 54 1.15 -1.03 -3.80
CA TYR A 54 1.67 -2.00 -2.84
C TYR A 54 0.67 -3.11 -2.56
N ALA A 55 -0.60 -2.78 -2.30
CA ALA A 55 -1.65 -3.77 -2.08
C ALA A 55 -1.84 -4.70 -3.30
N GLU A 56 -1.85 -4.14 -4.51
CA GLU A 56 -1.96 -4.91 -5.76
C GLU A 56 -0.82 -5.93 -5.92
N TYR A 57 0.43 -5.50 -5.73
CA TYR A 57 1.61 -6.35 -5.92
C TYR A 57 1.78 -7.38 -4.78
N ILE A 58 1.43 -7.02 -3.54
CA ILE A 58 1.38 -7.96 -2.41
C ILE A 58 0.33 -9.03 -2.67
N HIS A 59 -0.89 -8.64 -3.06
CA HIS A 59 -1.97 -9.58 -3.38
C HIS A 59 -1.57 -10.56 -4.48
N LYS A 60 -0.85 -10.08 -5.51
CA LYS A 60 -0.34 -10.90 -6.61
C LYS A 60 0.92 -11.70 -6.27
N LYS A 61 1.46 -11.61 -5.04
CA LYS A 61 2.75 -12.20 -4.62
C LYS A 61 3.92 -11.80 -5.54
N LYS A 62 3.91 -10.56 -6.04
CA LYS A 62 4.86 -10.03 -7.04
C LYS A 62 5.61 -8.79 -6.57
N ILE A 63 5.67 -8.52 -5.26
CA ILE A 63 6.25 -7.27 -4.74
C ILE A 63 7.69 -7.00 -5.22
N SER A 64 8.49 -8.04 -5.43
CA SER A 64 9.85 -7.95 -5.98
C SER A 64 9.92 -7.43 -7.42
N THR A 65 8.81 -7.44 -8.16
CA THR A 65 8.73 -6.95 -9.54
C THR A 65 8.03 -5.59 -9.63
N MET A 66 7.84 -4.90 -8.51
CA MET A 66 7.24 -3.56 -8.50
C MET A 66 8.21 -2.55 -9.13
N PRO A 67 7.77 -1.72 -10.09
CA PRO A 67 8.64 -0.74 -10.73
C PRO A 67 9.24 0.24 -9.71
N ASN A 68 10.55 0.48 -9.80
CA ASN A 68 11.28 1.45 -8.99
C ASN A 68 12.18 2.31 -9.90
N PRO A 69 11.81 3.58 -10.20
CA PRO A 69 10.70 4.33 -9.62
C PRO A 69 9.32 3.87 -10.13
N LEU A 70 8.30 4.10 -9.30
CA LEU A 70 6.90 3.90 -9.69
C LEU A 70 6.44 5.08 -10.56
N ASP A 71 5.92 4.82 -11.76
CA ASP A 71 5.26 5.83 -12.57
C ASP A 71 3.86 6.14 -12.00
N THR A 72 3.79 7.15 -11.13
CA THR A 72 2.54 7.53 -10.46
C THR A 72 1.53 8.15 -11.41
N LYS A 73 1.98 8.79 -12.51
CA LYS A 73 1.09 9.39 -13.52
C LYS A 73 0.36 8.29 -14.28
N LEU A 74 1.10 7.31 -14.79
CA LEU A 74 0.53 6.16 -15.49
C LEU A 74 -0.35 5.33 -14.54
N ALA A 75 0.10 5.10 -13.30
CA ALA A 75 -0.69 4.38 -12.30
C ALA A 75 -2.04 5.07 -12.02
N ARG A 76 -2.03 6.40 -11.87
CA ARG A 76 -3.25 7.21 -11.66
C ARG A 76 -4.18 7.14 -12.87
N HIS A 77 -3.63 7.30 -14.07
CA HIS A 77 -4.42 7.20 -15.31
C HIS A 77 -5.09 5.82 -15.43
N ASN A 78 -4.33 4.74 -15.25
CA ASN A 78 -4.84 3.37 -15.33
C ASN A 78 -5.94 3.10 -14.28
N MET A 79 -5.77 3.61 -13.06
CA MET A 79 -6.79 3.51 -12.02
C MET A 79 -8.07 4.26 -12.40
N ALA A 80 -7.96 5.50 -12.91
CA ALA A 80 -9.12 6.26 -13.35
C ALA A 80 -9.88 5.53 -14.47
N VAL A 81 -9.17 4.95 -15.44
CA VAL A 81 -9.77 4.15 -16.52
C VAL A 81 -10.49 2.91 -15.97
N GLN A 82 -9.88 2.20 -15.03
CA GLN A 82 -10.49 1.00 -14.42
C GLN A 82 -11.73 1.36 -13.61
N LEU A 83 -11.68 2.43 -12.81
CA LEU A 83 -12.81 2.92 -12.03
C LEU A 83 -13.95 3.37 -12.95
N TYR A 84 -13.63 4.07 -14.03
CA TYR A 84 -14.61 4.46 -15.04
C TYR A 84 -15.30 3.23 -15.64
N LYS A 85 -14.54 2.25 -16.16
CA LYS A 85 -15.12 1.01 -16.71
C LYS A 85 -16.01 0.29 -15.70
N TYR A 86 -15.55 0.17 -14.46
CA TYR A 86 -16.29 -0.48 -13.39
C TYR A 86 -17.62 0.24 -13.08
N ALA A 87 -17.65 1.58 -13.07
CA ALA A 87 -18.87 2.34 -12.87
C ALA A 87 -19.87 2.16 -14.03
N PHE A 88 -19.39 2.02 -15.26
CA PHE A 88 -20.25 1.72 -16.42
C PHE A 88 -20.84 0.31 -16.37
N GLU A 89 -20.08 -0.66 -15.85
CA GLU A 89 -20.52 -2.05 -15.70
C GLU A 89 -21.44 -2.27 -14.50
N LYS A 90 -21.43 -1.35 -13.52
CA LYS A 90 -22.25 -1.39 -12.31
C LYS A 90 -22.97 -0.05 -12.09
N PRO A 91 -24.07 0.21 -12.82
CA PRO A 91 -24.76 1.50 -12.79
C PRO A 91 -25.39 1.84 -11.43
N ASP A 92 -25.52 0.85 -10.54
CA ASP A 92 -26.09 1.03 -9.19
C ASP A 92 -25.15 1.77 -8.22
N ILE A 93 -23.89 1.97 -8.61
CA ILE A 93 -22.92 2.73 -7.83
C ILE A 93 -23.16 4.21 -8.10
N GLN A 94 -23.82 4.89 -7.17
CA GLN A 94 -23.95 6.35 -7.22
C GLN A 94 -22.56 7.00 -7.24
N CYS A 95 -22.21 7.59 -8.38
CA CYS A 95 -21.12 8.55 -8.45
C CYS A 95 -21.48 9.73 -7.56
N TYR A 96 -20.77 9.89 -6.44
CA TYR A 96 -20.91 11.10 -5.62
C TYR A 96 -20.48 12.30 -6.45
N GLU A 97 -21.41 13.20 -6.73
CA GLU A 97 -21.08 14.50 -7.31
C GLU A 97 -20.27 15.29 -6.29
N ALA A 98 -19.07 15.71 -6.69
CA ALA A 98 -18.27 16.64 -5.90
C ALA A 98 -19.03 17.97 -5.86
N THR A 99 -19.63 18.27 -4.72
CA THR A 99 -20.26 19.57 -4.46
C THR A 99 -19.15 20.62 -4.41
N LYS A 100 -19.29 21.64 -5.26
CA LYS A 100 -18.36 22.78 -5.38
C LYS A 100 -18.41 23.67 -4.14
#